data_AF-A0A077ZH22-F1
#
_entry.id   AF-A0A077ZH22-F1
#
_cell.length_a   1.000
_cell.length_b   1.000
_cell.length_c   1.000
_cell.angle_alpha   90.00
_cell.angle_beta   90.00
_cell.angle_gamma   90.00
#
_symmetry.space_group_name_H-M   'P 1'
#
loop_
_entity.id
_entity.type
_entity.pdbx_description
1 polymer ?
#
loop_
_entity_poly.entity_id
_entity_poly.type
_entity_poly.pdbx_seq_one_letter_code
_entity_poly.pdbx_strand_id
1 'polypeptide(L)'
;MLLNRPVKKTGYIVITSDGGLVGGYNSSILKQTMSMLEDDHDSADEYVLLAIGGTGADFFKARGVKLAYELRNLSDQPSFDEVRKIVSMTTSMYENQVFDELYVCYNHHVNSLSSQFRVEKMLPISDLDPSEAQTYREEYLFEPSKEAILDQLLPQYAESLIYGAIVDAKTAEHAAGMTAMKTATDNAGAIIDDLTISYNRARQAAITQEITEIVGGASALE
;
A
#
# COMPACT_ATOMS: atom_id res chain seq x y z
N MET A 1 -0.46 -24.72 10.11
CA MET A 1 0.09 -23.35 9.97
C MET A 1 1.55 -23.21 10.42
N LEU A 2 2.09 -24.14 11.24
CA LEU A 2 3.51 -24.17 11.62
C LEU A 2 4.37 -25.10 10.76
N LEU A 3 3.76 -26.11 10.14
CA LEU A 3 4.48 -27.11 9.34
C LEU A 3 4.94 -26.50 8.02
N ASN A 4 6.25 -26.54 7.79
CA ASN A 4 6.84 -26.19 6.51
C ASN A 4 6.64 -27.36 5.52
N ARG A 5 6.26 -27.04 4.28
CA ARG A 5 6.07 -28.03 3.22
C ARG A 5 6.75 -27.54 1.94
N PRO A 6 7.08 -28.43 0.99
CA PRO A 6 7.72 -28.02 -0.25
C PRO A 6 6.88 -26.96 -0.97
N VAL A 7 7.49 -25.81 -1.26
CA VAL A 7 6.83 -24.67 -1.88
C VAL A 7 6.64 -24.96 -3.37
N LYS A 8 5.38 -25.02 -3.79
CA LYS A 8 4.96 -25.13 -5.20
C LYS A 8 4.27 -23.87 -5.66
N LYS A 9 3.58 -23.18 -4.75
CA LYS A 9 2.80 -21.99 -5.07
C LYS A 9 2.86 -20.97 -3.94
N THR A 10 3.04 -19.70 -4.29
CA THR A 10 3.18 -18.61 -3.32
C THR A 10 1.98 -17.67 -3.37
N GLY A 11 1.39 -17.39 -2.21
CA GLY A 11 0.35 -16.38 -2.05
C GLY A 11 0.95 -15.02 -1.76
N TYR A 12 0.45 -13.98 -2.41
CA TYR A 12 0.82 -12.60 -2.14
C TYR A 12 -0.42 -11.74 -1.90
N ILE A 13 -0.46 -11.04 -0.77
CA ILE A 13 -1.40 -9.92 -0.57
C ILE A 13 -0.63 -8.63 -0.86
N VAL A 14 -1.08 -7.84 -1.82
CA VAL A 14 -0.48 -6.54 -2.15
C VAL A 14 -1.40 -5.44 -1.66
N ILE A 15 -0.89 -4.58 -0.78
CA ILE A 15 -1.66 -3.51 -0.17
C ILE A 15 -1.29 -2.17 -0.80
N THR A 16 -2.27 -1.55 -1.44
CA THR A 16 -2.19 -0.24 -2.11
C THR A 16 -3.32 0.66 -1.63
N SER A 17 -3.34 1.91 -2.08
CA SER A 17 -4.49 2.79 -1.85
C SER A 17 -5.61 2.54 -2.86
N ASP A 18 -6.82 2.97 -2.48
CA ASP A 18 -7.98 2.93 -3.38
C ASP A 18 -7.93 3.98 -4.48
N GLY A 19 -7.37 5.16 -4.17
CA GLY A 19 -7.26 6.28 -5.10
C GLY A 19 -5.84 6.70 -5.41
N GLY A 20 -5.70 7.62 -6.37
CA GLY A 20 -4.47 8.35 -6.60
C GLY A 20 -4.19 9.41 -5.52
N LEU A 21 -3.24 10.31 -5.81
CA LEU A 21 -2.86 11.47 -4.98
C LEU A 21 -2.12 11.15 -3.67
N VAL A 22 -1.59 9.94 -3.55
CA VAL A 22 -0.69 9.50 -2.47
C VAL A 22 0.79 9.56 -2.88
N GLY A 23 1.12 10.46 -3.81
CA GLY A 23 2.47 10.62 -4.34
C GLY A 23 3.03 9.33 -4.94
N GLY A 24 4.24 8.97 -4.54
CA GLY A 24 4.93 7.77 -5.02
C GLY A 24 4.45 6.44 -4.41
N TYR A 25 3.55 6.47 -3.41
CA TYR A 25 3.18 5.30 -2.59
C TYR A 25 2.82 4.06 -3.42
N ASN A 26 1.75 4.15 -4.24
CA ASN A 26 1.30 3.03 -5.07
C ASN A 26 2.36 2.59 -6.07
N SER A 27 3.00 3.56 -6.75
CA SER A 27 3.98 3.24 -7.78
C SER A 27 5.20 2.51 -7.23
N SER A 28 5.59 2.82 -6.00
CA SER A 28 6.72 2.18 -5.32
C SER A 28 6.39 0.72 -5.01
N ILE A 29 5.23 0.45 -4.42
CA ILE A 29 4.77 -0.90 -4.10
C ILE A 29 4.61 -1.72 -5.37
N LEU A 30 3.90 -1.19 -6.37
CA LEU A 30 3.58 -1.94 -7.58
C LEU A 30 4.83 -2.27 -8.41
N LYS A 31 5.79 -1.35 -8.53
CA LYS A 31 7.06 -1.62 -9.24
C LYS A 31 7.88 -2.68 -8.53
N GLN A 32 8.01 -2.59 -7.22
CA GLN A 32 8.82 -3.53 -6.44
C GLN A 32 8.16 -4.91 -6.37
N THR A 33 6.84 -4.98 -6.21
CA THR A 33 6.10 -6.24 -6.29
C THR A 33 6.22 -6.87 -7.68
N MET A 34 6.12 -6.09 -8.78
CA MET A 34 6.30 -6.66 -10.11
C MET A 34 7.72 -7.19 -10.33
N SER A 35 8.75 -6.44 -9.91
CA SER A 35 10.14 -6.91 -10.00
C SER A 35 10.33 -8.20 -9.22
N MET A 36 9.86 -8.25 -7.98
CA MET A 36 9.93 -9.46 -7.15
C MET A 36 9.19 -10.64 -7.79
N LEU A 37 8.00 -10.42 -8.36
CA LEU A 37 7.26 -11.50 -9.03
C LEU A 37 7.97 -12.00 -10.30
N GLU A 38 8.64 -11.11 -11.05
CA GLU A 38 9.44 -11.48 -12.22
C GLU A 38 10.76 -12.17 -11.86
N ASP A 39 11.36 -11.82 -10.71
CA ASP A 39 12.61 -12.41 -10.22
C ASP A 39 12.38 -13.77 -9.53
N ASP A 40 11.26 -13.94 -8.81
CA ASP A 40 10.96 -15.12 -8.00
C ASP A 40 10.18 -16.22 -8.74
N HIS A 41 9.45 -15.89 -9.82
CA HIS A 41 8.54 -16.82 -10.51
C HIS A 41 8.72 -16.80 -12.03
N ASP A 42 8.83 -17.97 -12.64
CA ASP A 42 8.94 -18.12 -14.09
C ASP A 42 7.57 -18.01 -14.78
N SER A 43 6.48 -18.24 -14.03
CA SER A 43 5.12 -18.24 -14.56
C SER A 43 4.10 -17.67 -13.57
N ALA A 44 3.07 -17.00 -14.10
CA ALA A 44 1.92 -16.52 -13.32
C ALA A 44 1.10 -17.65 -12.66
N ASP A 45 1.32 -18.90 -13.06
CA ASP A 45 0.69 -20.07 -12.43
C ASP A 45 1.37 -20.50 -11.13
N GLU A 46 2.55 -19.96 -10.79
CA GLU A 46 3.33 -20.27 -9.58
C GLU A 46 2.95 -19.40 -8.39
N TYR A 47 2.15 -18.37 -8.60
CA TYR A 47 1.68 -17.52 -7.51
C TYR A 47 0.18 -17.23 -7.58
N VAL A 48 -0.35 -16.77 -6.45
CA VAL A 48 -1.73 -16.33 -6.29
C VAL A 48 -1.70 -14.94 -5.70
N LEU A 49 -2.34 -14.00 -6.38
CA LEU A 49 -2.32 -12.61 -6.00
C LEU A 49 -3.67 -12.17 -5.42
N LEU A 50 -3.63 -11.49 -4.29
CA LEU A 50 -4.75 -10.80 -3.68
C LEU A 50 -4.40 -9.31 -3.58
N ALA A 51 -5.35 -8.44 -3.87
CA ALA A 51 -5.13 -7.00 -3.83
C ALA A 51 -6.00 -6.34 -2.75
N ILE A 52 -5.39 -5.48 -1.94
CA ILE A 52 -6.10 -4.51 -1.12
C ILE A 52 -5.83 -3.13 -1.74
N GLY A 53 -6.89 -2.37 -1.97
CA GLY A 53 -6.86 -1.09 -2.67
C GLY A 53 -7.13 -1.21 -4.16
N GLY A 54 -8.03 -0.35 -4.64
CA GLY A 54 -8.43 -0.24 -6.04
C GLY A 54 -7.27 0.00 -7.01
N THR A 55 -6.26 0.81 -6.64
CA THR A 55 -5.16 1.15 -7.56
C THR A 55 -4.35 -0.10 -7.94
N GLY A 56 -3.99 -0.92 -6.96
CA GLY A 56 -3.26 -2.17 -7.21
C GLY A 56 -4.12 -3.18 -7.96
N ALA A 57 -5.37 -3.32 -7.56
CA ALA A 57 -6.31 -4.21 -8.23
C ALA A 57 -6.45 -3.92 -9.73
N ASP A 58 -6.64 -2.64 -10.08
CA ASP A 58 -6.73 -2.20 -11.48
C ASP A 58 -5.40 -2.35 -12.22
N PHE A 59 -4.28 -2.05 -11.55
CA PHE A 59 -2.94 -2.20 -12.13
C PHE A 59 -2.63 -3.65 -12.56
N PHE A 60 -2.92 -4.62 -11.70
CA PHE A 60 -2.67 -6.04 -11.98
C PHE A 60 -3.61 -6.58 -13.05
N LYS A 61 -4.91 -6.25 -12.97
CA LYS A 61 -5.90 -6.64 -13.98
C LYS A 61 -5.55 -6.11 -15.37
N ALA A 62 -5.09 -4.85 -15.48
CA ALA A 62 -4.67 -4.25 -16.75
C ALA A 62 -3.47 -4.97 -17.39
N ARG A 63 -2.68 -5.71 -16.60
CA ARG A 63 -1.55 -6.54 -17.05
C ARG A 63 -1.92 -8.01 -17.27
N GLY A 64 -3.19 -8.36 -17.14
CA GLY A 64 -3.67 -9.74 -17.29
C GLY A 64 -3.36 -10.64 -16.10
N VAL A 65 -2.88 -10.09 -14.98
CA VAL A 65 -2.66 -10.87 -13.75
C VAL A 65 -4.01 -11.16 -13.10
N LYS A 66 -4.27 -12.45 -12.83
CA LYS A 66 -5.53 -12.90 -12.22
C LYS A 66 -5.46 -12.71 -10.70
N LEU A 67 -6.39 -11.94 -10.16
CA LEU A 67 -6.55 -11.77 -8.72
C LEU A 67 -7.50 -12.82 -8.17
N ALA A 68 -7.11 -13.53 -7.11
CA ALA A 68 -7.99 -14.46 -6.41
C ALA A 68 -9.05 -13.72 -5.58
N TYR A 69 -8.70 -12.55 -5.08
CA TYR A 69 -9.61 -11.65 -4.37
C TYR A 69 -9.13 -10.21 -4.47
N GLU A 70 -10.06 -9.27 -4.42
CA GLU A 70 -9.75 -7.86 -4.24
C GLU A 70 -10.65 -7.22 -3.18
N LEU A 71 -10.06 -6.38 -2.34
CA LEU A 71 -10.76 -5.53 -1.39
C LEU A 71 -10.57 -4.07 -1.80
N ARG A 72 -11.68 -3.35 -2.00
CA ARG A 72 -11.69 -1.93 -2.39
C ARG A 72 -12.44 -1.10 -1.36
N ASN A 73 -12.18 0.21 -1.40
CA ASN A 73 -12.77 1.24 -0.54
C ASN A 73 -12.59 0.91 0.94
N LEU A 74 -11.38 0.50 1.32
CA LEU A 74 -11.07 0.25 2.71
C LEU A 74 -10.95 1.58 3.43
N SER A 75 -11.63 1.71 4.58
CA SER A 75 -11.58 2.93 5.36
C SER A 75 -10.17 3.29 5.81
N ASP A 76 -9.97 4.56 6.11
CA ASP A 76 -8.73 5.15 6.60
C ASP A 76 -8.26 4.52 7.92
N GLN A 77 -9.23 4.16 8.77
CA GLN A 77 -9.01 3.44 10.02
C GLN A 77 -9.78 2.12 9.96
N PRO A 78 -9.24 1.10 9.28
CA PRO A 78 -9.96 -0.15 9.05
C PRO A 78 -10.18 -0.87 10.36
N SER A 79 -11.41 -1.30 10.60
CA SER A 79 -11.72 -2.26 11.64
C SER A 79 -11.38 -3.69 11.19
N PHE A 80 -11.17 -4.60 12.15
CA PHE A 80 -10.97 -6.01 11.83
C PHE A 80 -12.16 -6.61 11.07
N ASP A 81 -13.38 -6.13 11.32
CA ASP A 81 -14.60 -6.62 10.64
C ASP A 81 -14.56 -6.35 9.13
N GLU A 82 -14.05 -5.17 8.72
CA GLU A 82 -13.92 -4.78 7.31
C GLU A 82 -12.94 -5.67 6.54
N VAL A 83 -11.85 -6.10 7.21
CA VAL A 83 -10.81 -6.94 6.58
C VAL A 83 -11.00 -8.42 6.83
N ARG A 84 -11.90 -8.82 7.74
CA ARG A 84 -12.09 -10.22 8.15
C ARG A 84 -12.26 -11.13 6.96
N LYS A 85 -13.05 -10.71 5.96
CA LYS A 85 -13.31 -11.54 4.79
C LYS A 85 -12.04 -11.88 4.00
N ILE A 86 -11.18 -10.90 3.71
CA ILE A 86 -9.94 -11.17 2.96
C ILE A 86 -8.96 -11.98 3.82
N VAL A 87 -8.86 -11.64 5.10
CA VAL A 87 -7.98 -12.29 6.06
C VAL A 87 -8.36 -13.77 6.23
N SER A 88 -9.61 -14.08 6.59
CA SER A 88 -10.08 -15.45 6.75
C SER A 88 -10.06 -16.23 5.43
N MET A 89 -10.43 -15.60 4.30
CA MET A 89 -10.33 -16.26 2.98
C MET A 89 -8.89 -16.66 2.67
N THR A 90 -7.91 -15.80 2.95
CA THR A 90 -6.50 -16.08 2.69
C THR A 90 -6.01 -17.23 3.59
N THR A 91 -6.35 -17.20 4.87
CA THR A 91 -6.02 -18.30 5.81
C THR A 91 -6.65 -19.62 5.36
N SER A 92 -7.93 -19.62 4.96
CA SER A 92 -8.58 -20.82 4.43
C SER A 92 -7.96 -21.30 3.10
N MET A 93 -7.48 -20.41 2.24
CA MET A 93 -6.77 -20.79 1.02
C MET A 93 -5.46 -21.54 1.34
N TYR A 94 -4.73 -21.10 2.36
CA TYR A 94 -3.54 -21.80 2.84
C TYR A 94 -3.87 -23.20 3.40
N GLU A 95 -4.89 -23.29 4.25
CA GLU A 95 -5.36 -24.56 4.83
C GLU A 95 -5.79 -25.57 3.75
N ASN A 96 -6.50 -25.09 2.74
CA ASN A 96 -6.92 -25.88 1.56
C ASN A 96 -5.80 -26.11 0.54
N GLN A 97 -4.56 -25.75 0.87
CA GLN A 97 -3.36 -25.98 0.05
C GLN A 97 -3.37 -25.29 -1.31
N VAL A 98 -4.04 -24.14 -1.42
CA VAL A 98 -4.02 -23.32 -2.64
C VAL A 98 -2.65 -22.69 -2.87
N PHE A 99 -1.96 -22.31 -1.79
CA PHE A 99 -0.56 -21.88 -1.78
C PHE A 99 0.12 -22.37 -0.50
N ASP A 100 1.45 -22.47 -0.55
CA ASP A 100 2.30 -23.05 0.49
C ASP A 100 2.96 -22.01 1.38
N GLU A 101 3.10 -20.78 0.87
CA GLU A 101 3.60 -19.63 1.61
C GLU A 101 2.70 -18.43 1.36
N LEU A 102 2.57 -17.55 2.35
CA LEU A 102 1.86 -16.29 2.21
C LEU A 102 2.81 -15.14 2.55
N TYR A 103 2.93 -14.21 1.63
CA TYR A 103 3.62 -12.95 1.84
C TYR A 103 2.66 -11.77 1.75
N VAL A 104 2.90 -10.74 2.55
CA VAL A 104 2.20 -9.46 2.44
C VAL A 104 3.20 -8.41 1.96
N CYS A 105 2.88 -7.79 0.83
CA CYS A 105 3.64 -6.72 0.19
C CYS A 105 2.98 -5.39 0.52
N TYR A 106 3.65 -4.56 1.30
CA TYR A 106 3.12 -3.27 1.73
C TYR A 106 4.27 -2.29 2.01
N ASN A 107 3.95 -1.01 2.14
CA ASN A 107 4.91 -0.03 2.65
C ASN A 107 4.77 0.04 4.16
N HIS A 108 5.80 -0.38 4.88
CA HIS A 108 5.92 -0.21 6.33
C HIS A 108 6.15 1.27 6.66
N HIS A 109 5.39 1.79 7.62
CA HIS A 109 5.57 3.15 8.12
C HIS A 109 6.80 3.25 9.02
N VAL A 110 7.89 3.84 8.51
CA VAL A 110 9.10 4.08 9.32
C VAL A 110 8.94 5.36 10.15
N ASN A 111 8.49 6.45 9.50
CA ASN A 111 8.14 7.71 10.14
C ASN A 111 7.25 8.55 9.21
N SER A 112 6.83 9.73 9.67
CA SER A 112 5.92 10.61 8.93
C SER A 112 6.41 11.05 7.55
N LEU A 113 7.70 10.93 7.23
CA LEU A 113 8.29 11.34 5.95
C LEU A 113 8.73 10.16 5.08
N SER A 114 8.87 8.96 5.65
CA SER A 114 9.45 7.82 4.95
C SER A 114 8.72 6.52 5.28
N SER A 115 8.48 5.75 4.25
CA SER A 115 8.01 4.38 4.32
C SER A 115 8.95 3.49 3.51
N GLN A 116 8.98 2.21 3.87
CA GLN A 116 9.84 1.23 3.21
C GLN A 116 8.99 0.09 2.69
N PHE A 117 9.19 -0.29 1.44
CA PHE A 117 8.58 -1.49 0.90
C PHE A 117 9.07 -2.71 1.68
N ARG A 118 8.11 -3.48 2.19
CA ARG A 118 8.34 -4.70 2.96
C ARG A 118 7.56 -5.83 2.32
N VAL A 119 8.23 -6.97 2.21
CA VAL A 119 7.65 -8.26 1.87
C VAL A 119 7.81 -9.12 3.10
N GLU A 120 6.70 -9.41 3.77
CA GLU A 120 6.72 -10.09 5.06
C GLU A 120 5.99 -11.43 4.96
N LYS A 121 6.66 -12.49 5.40
CA LYS A 121 6.10 -13.83 5.40
C LYS A 121 5.12 -13.98 6.56
N MET A 122 3.85 -14.20 6.25
CA MET A 122 2.79 -14.41 7.22
C MET A 122 2.54 -15.90 7.48
N LEU A 123 2.66 -16.74 6.44
CA LEU A 123 2.45 -18.20 6.53
C LEU A 123 3.52 -19.00 5.77
N PRO A 124 3.90 -20.20 6.26
CA PRO A 124 3.71 -20.65 7.64
C PRO A 124 4.38 -19.69 8.64
N ILE A 125 3.81 -19.61 9.84
CA ILE A 125 4.37 -18.80 10.93
C ILE A 125 5.73 -19.40 11.28
N SER A 126 6.79 -18.63 11.06
CA SER A 126 8.17 -19.09 11.22
C SER A 126 9.01 -18.17 12.11
N ASP A 127 8.56 -16.95 12.36
CA ASP A 127 9.22 -15.98 13.24
C ASP A 127 8.79 -16.18 14.70
N LEU A 128 9.12 -17.35 15.25
CA LEU A 128 8.93 -17.68 16.66
C LEU A 128 10.32 -17.90 17.25
N ASP A 129 10.79 -17.01 18.12
CA ASP A 129 12.06 -17.16 18.83
C ASP A 129 11.85 -17.95 20.13
N PRO A 130 12.34 -19.21 20.24
CA PRO A 130 12.24 -19.98 21.46
C PRO A 130 13.03 -19.35 22.63
N SER A 131 14.00 -18.47 22.35
CA SER A 131 14.81 -17.80 23.37
C SER A 131 14.02 -16.80 24.20
N GLU A 132 12.91 -16.27 23.65
CA GLU A 132 11.97 -15.41 24.37
C GLU A 132 11.08 -16.21 25.34
N ALA A 133 10.99 -17.53 25.17
CA ALA A 133 10.17 -18.36 26.03
C ALA A 133 10.85 -18.60 27.38
N GLN A 134 10.24 -18.11 28.46
CA GLN A 134 10.64 -18.50 29.81
C GLN A 134 10.28 -19.97 30.05
N THR A 135 11.30 -20.78 30.34
CA THR A 135 11.09 -22.17 30.69
C THR A 135 10.64 -22.27 32.15
N TYR A 136 9.38 -22.65 32.36
CA TYR A 136 8.86 -23.00 33.69
C TYR A 136 9.13 -24.47 33.98
N ARG A 137 9.48 -24.79 35.24
CA ARG A 137 9.66 -26.19 35.69
C ARG A 137 8.34 -26.93 35.90
N GLU A 138 7.26 -26.21 36.16
CA GLU A 138 5.96 -26.80 36.44
C GLU A 138 5.28 -27.26 35.15
N GLU A 139 4.78 -28.50 35.14
CA GLU A 139 3.94 -28.98 34.06
C GLU A 139 2.52 -28.44 34.24
N TYR A 140 2.07 -27.65 33.28
CA TYR A 140 0.69 -27.17 33.24
C TYR A 140 -0.21 -28.21 32.60
N LEU A 141 -1.32 -28.51 33.29
CA LEU A 141 -2.45 -29.23 32.73
C LEU A 141 -3.28 -28.25 31.91
N PHE A 142 -3.51 -28.57 30.63
CA PHE A 142 -4.32 -27.77 29.72
C PHE A 142 -5.67 -28.45 29.50
N GLU A 143 -6.75 -27.67 29.57
CA GLU A 143 -8.09 -28.08 29.15
C GLU A 143 -8.63 -27.06 28.13
N PRO A 144 -8.90 -27.43 26.85
CA PRO A 144 -8.64 -28.72 26.20
C PRO A 144 -7.13 -28.96 25.98
N SER A 145 -6.74 -29.95 25.16
CA SER A 145 -5.31 -30.25 24.94
C SER A 145 -4.54 -29.07 24.32
N LYS A 146 -3.20 -29.07 24.48
CA LYS A 146 -2.32 -28.04 23.90
C LYS A 146 -2.51 -27.90 22.39
N GLU A 147 -2.68 -29.02 21.71
CA GLU A 147 -2.90 -29.10 20.26
C GLU A 147 -4.22 -28.42 19.88
N ALA A 148 -5.31 -28.73 20.60
CA ALA A 148 -6.61 -28.12 20.36
C ALA A 148 -6.59 -26.59 20.59
N ILE A 149 -5.84 -26.12 21.59
CA ILE A 149 -5.65 -24.68 21.84
C ILE A 149 -4.89 -24.04 20.68
N LEU A 150 -3.78 -24.65 20.24
CA LEU A 150 -2.98 -24.14 19.12
C LEU A 150 -3.77 -24.14 17.80
N ASP A 151 -4.58 -25.16 17.54
CA ASP A 151 -5.42 -25.22 16.34
C ASP A 151 -6.43 -24.06 16.29
N GLN A 152 -6.85 -23.55 17.44
CA GLN A 152 -7.71 -22.36 17.52
C GLN A 152 -6.92 -21.04 17.48
N LEU A 153 -5.77 -20.97 18.16
CA LEU A 153 -4.98 -19.74 18.26
C LEU A 153 -4.19 -19.40 16.99
N LEU A 154 -3.67 -20.40 16.29
CA LEU A 154 -2.81 -20.18 15.12
C LEU A 154 -3.53 -19.44 13.98
N PRO A 155 -4.77 -19.79 13.59
CA PRO A 155 -5.53 -18.99 12.64
C PRO A 155 -5.68 -17.55 13.12
N GLN A 156 -6.16 -17.35 14.35
CA GLN A 156 -6.39 -16.01 14.91
C GLN A 156 -5.10 -15.17 14.96
N TYR A 157 -3.96 -15.79 15.26
CA TYR A 157 -2.67 -15.13 15.25
C TYR A 157 -2.26 -14.70 13.83
N ALA A 158 -2.37 -15.60 12.84
CA ALA A 158 -2.10 -15.25 11.45
C ALA A 158 -3.03 -14.15 10.94
N GLU A 159 -4.32 -14.22 11.29
CA GLU A 159 -5.29 -13.19 10.96
C GLU A 159 -4.90 -11.83 11.56
N SER A 160 -4.39 -11.83 12.79
CA SER A 160 -3.91 -10.63 13.49
C SER A 160 -2.65 -10.05 12.84
N LEU A 161 -1.72 -10.89 12.38
CA LEU A 161 -0.52 -10.43 11.66
C LEU A 161 -0.87 -9.73 10.34
N ILE A 162 -1.76 -10.35 9.54
CA ILE A 162 -2.22 -9.75 8.28
C ILE A 162 -2.95 -8.43 8.55
N TYR A 163 -3.81 -8.39 9.57
CA TYR A 163 -4.47 -7.14 9.97
C TYR A 163 -3.48 -6.06 10.42
N GLY A 164 -2.46 -6.43 11.19
CA GLY A 164 -1.37 -5.54 11.58
C GLY A 164 -0.68 -4.89 10.37
N ALA A 165 -0.33 -5.70 9.36
CA ALA A 165 0.25 -5.21 8.11
C ALA A 165 -0.70 -4.27 7.34
N ILE A 166 -2.01 -4.52 7.37
CA ILE A 166 -3.00 -3.63 6.74
C ILE A 166 -3.04 -2.26 7.44
N VAL A 167 -3.05 -2.24 8.77
CA VAL A 167 -3.07 -1.00 9.55
C VAL A 167 -1.77 -0.20 9.35
N ASP A 168 -0.63 -0.89 9.30
CA ASP A 168 0.66 -0.28 9.04
C ASP A 168 0.72 0.33 7.63
N ALA A 169 0.28 -0.42 6.62
CA ALA A 169 0.15 0.06 5.25
C ALA A 169 -0.74 1.31 5.16
N LYS A 170 -1.90 1.31 5.86
CA LYS A 170 -2.78 2.48 5.93
C LYS A 170 -2.11 3.69 6.57
N THR A 171 -1.31 3.46 7.60
CA THR A 171 -0.53 4.54 8.25
C THR A 171 0.49 5.14 7.26
N ALA A 172 1.19 4.29 6.50
CA ALA A 172 2.12 4.73 5.46
C ALA A 172 1.40 5.44 4.29
N GLU A 173 0.22 4.96 3.88
CA GLU A 173 -0.64 5.59 2.88
C GLU A 173 -1.02 7.02 3.31
N HIS A 174 -1.49 7.19 4.54
CA HIS A 174 -1.88 8.49 5.07
C HIS A 174 -0.72 9.47 5.15
N ALA A 175 0.45 9.04 5.64
CA ALA A 175 1.64 9.86 5.70
C ALA A 175 2.08 10.33 4.30
N ALA A 176 2.07 9.42 3.32
CA ALA A 176 2.39 9.73 1.93
C ALA A 176 1.36 10.67 1.30
N GLY A 177 0.07 10.46 1.57
CA GLY A 177 -1.02 11.32 1.15
C GLY A 177 -0.88 12.75 1.66
N MET A 178 -0.67 12.94 2.96
CA MET A 178 -0.48 14.27 3.54
C MET A 178 0.73 14.99 2.93
N THR A 179 1.85 14.28 2.77
CA THR A 179 3.08 14.84 2.18
C THR A 179 2.88 15.22 0.70
N ALA A 180 2.21 14.37 -0.07
CA ALA A 180 1.90 14.63 -1.47
C ALA A 180 0.99 15.85 -1.64
N MET A 181 -0.07 15.95 -0.84
CA MET A 181 -1.02 17.07 -0.89
C MET A 181 -0.40 18.38 -0.43
N LYS A 182 0.45 18.35 0.61
CA LYS A 182 1.22 19.52 1.02
C LYS A 182 2.12 19.99 -0.12
N THR A 183 2.87 19.08 -0.73
CA THR A 183 3.76 19.40 -1.86
C THR A 183 2.99 19.96 -3.05
N ALA A 184 1.82 19.39 -3.36
CA ALA A 184 0.96 19.90 -4.42
C ALA A 184 0.46 21.33 -4.11
N THR A 185 0.14 21.63 -2.86
CA THR A 185 -0.31 22.96 -2.42
C THR A 185 0.81 23.98 -2.51
N ASP A 186 2.02 23.63 -2.04
CA ASP A 186 3.20 24.50 -2.12
C ASP A 186 3.55 24.81 -3.60
N ASN A 187 3.50 23.78 -4.47
CA ASN A 187 3.74 23.95 -5.91
C ASN A 187 2.65 24.80 -6.59
N ALA A 188 1.39 24.62 -6.22
CA ALA A 188 0.30 25.44 -6.74
C ALA A 188 0.45 26.91 -6.33
N GLY A 189 0.86 27.17 -5.08
CA GLY A 189 1.18 28.52 -4.59
C GLY A 189 2.26 29.19 -5.42
N ALA A 190 3.38 28.48 -5.67
CA ALA A 190 4.45 28.99 -6.52
C ALA A 190 3.99 29.35 -7.94
N ILE A 191 3.16 28.49 -8.56
CA ILE A 191 2.60 28.75 -9.90
C ILE A 191 1.68 29.97 -9.88
N ILE A 192 0.86 30.13 -8.85
CA ILE A 192 -0.04 31.30 -8.70
C ILE A 192 0.77 32.58 -8.59
N ASP A 193 1.86 32.58 -7.81
CA ASP A 193 2.74 33.73 -7.64
C ASP A 193 3.39 34.12 -8.98
N ASP A 194 3.94 33.14 -9.70
CA ASP A 194 4.54 33.35 -11.02
C ASP A 194 3.55 33.91 -12.05
N LEU A 195 2.34 33.34 -12.10
CA LEU A 195 1.26 33.81 -12.98
C LEU A 195 0.80 35.22 -12.61
N THR A 196 0.78 35.56 -11.31
CA THR A 196 0.42 36.90 -10.84
C THR A 196 1.44 37.94 -11.26
N ILE A 197 2.74 37.62 -11.18
CA ILE A 197 3.80 38.50 -11.67
C ILE A 197 3.68 38.70 -13.18
N SER A 198 3.47 37.61 -13.93
CA SER A 198 3.29 37.66 -15.39
C SER A 198 2.09 38.52 -15.78
N TYR A 199 0.94 38.32 -15.13
CA TYR A 199 -0.27 39.11 -15.34
C TYR A 199 -0.04 40.61 -15.11
N ASN A 200 0.63 40.97 -14.01
CA ASN A 200 0.91 42.38 -13.70
C ASN A 200 1.84 43.04 -14.73
N ARG A 201 2.86 42.31 -15.20
CA ARG A 201 3.76 42.79 -16.27
C ARG A 201 3.00 42.98 -17.58
N ALA A 202 2.18 42.00 -17.98
CA ALA A 202 1.36 42.09 -19.18
C ALA A 202 0.38 43.27 -19.11
N ARG A 203 -0.25 43.48 -17.95
CA ARG A 203 -1.14 44.63 -17.71
C ARG A 203 -0.41 45.96 -17.85
N GLN A 204 0.78 46.10 -17.26
CA GLN A 204 1.58 47.32 -17.38
C GLN A 204 2.05 47.57 -18.83
N ALA A 205 2.44 46.52 -19.54
CA ALA A 205 2.81 46.61 -20.95
C ALA A 205 1.63 47.07 -21.82
N ALA A 206 0.42 46.54 -21.57
CA ALA A 206 -0.79 46.96 -22.26
C ALA A 206 -1.11 48.44 -22.01
N ILE A 207 -1.08 48.91 -20.75
CA ILE A 207 -1.28 50.34 -20.41
C ILE A 207 -0.24 51.21 -21.12
N THR A 208 1.03 50.79 -21.14
CA THR A 208 2.11 51.55 -21.78
C THR A 208 1.92 51.61 -23.30
N GLN A 209 1.48 50.51 -23.91
CA GLN A 209 1.17 50.44 -25.33
C GLN A 209 -0.01 51.36 -25.68
N GLU A 210 -1.10 51.33 -24.92
CA GLU A 210 -2.24 52.22 -25.10
C GLU A 210 -1.82 53.70 -25.01
N ILE A 211 -1.00 54.06 -24.02
CA ILE A 211 -0.47 55.44 -23.90
C ILE A 211 0.40 55.80 -25.11
N THR A 212 1.25 54.88 -25.58
CA THR A 212 2.13 55.10 -26.74
C THR A 212 1.31 55.30 -28.01
N GLU A 213 0.23 54.54 -28.20
CA GLU A 213 -0.70 54.68 -29.31
C GLU A 213 -1.46 56.01 -29.27
N ILE A 214 -1.91 56.45 -28.09
CA ILE A 214 -2.57 57.76 -27.90
C ILE A 214 -1.60 58.91 -28.24
N VAL A 215 -0.37 58.87 -27.72
CA VAL A 215 0.63 59.92 -27.96
C VAL A 215 1.09 59.94 -29.43
N GLY A 216 1.30 58.76 -30.02
CA GLY A 216 1.64 58.63 -31.44
C GLY A 216 0.53 59.11 -32.37
N GLY A 217 -0.73 58.80 -32.03
CA GLY A 217 -1.90 59.28 -32.77
C GLY A 217 -2.10 60.80 -32.68
N ALA A 218 -1.87 61.39 -31.51
CA ALA A 218 -1.93 62.84 -31.32
C ALA A 218 -0.81 63.58 -32.10
N SER A 219 0.41 63.03 -32.10
CA SER A 219 1.56 63.62 -32.81
C SER A 219 1.43 63.54 -34.34
N ALA A 220 0.58 62.64 -34.86
CA ALA A 220 0.32 62.52 -36.30
C ALA A 220 -0.73 63.54 -36.83
N LEU A 221 -1.39 64.28 -35.93
CA LEU A 221 -2.38 65.32 -36.28
C LEU A 221 -1.79 66.74 -36.28
N GLU A 222 -0.63 66.96 -35.66
CA GLU A 222 0.16 68.20 -35.75
C GLU A 222 1.01 68.24 -37.02
#